data_AF-A0A7K4YAX8-F1
#
_entry.id   AF-A0A7K4YAX8-F1
#
_cell.length_a   1.000
_cell.length_b   1.000
_cell.length_c   1.000
_cell.angle_alpha   90.00
_cell.angle_beta   90.00
_cell.angle_gamma   90.00
#
_symmetry.space_group_name_H-M   'P 1'
#
loop_
_entity.id
_entity.type
_entity.pdbx_description
1 polymer ?
#
loop_
_entity_poly.entity_id
_entity_poly.type
_entity_poly.pdbx_seq_one_letter_code
_entity_poly.pdbx_strand_id
1 'polypeptide(L)'
;NCTGMEVALSHCRTKGWGKNNCHHGEDASVVCSGNVPYLGPAELRLVNGPNRCSGRVEVMHDHQWGTVCDDDWSFADATVVCRQLDCGTAVLAYGRAHFGRGSGPIWLDNVECGGAEAALSECLARPWGVNNCHHGEDAGVVCTGNVLLHLLRLMNGSNSCLGRVEVFHDQKWGTVCDDTWDLQDAAVVCRQLGCGTALSAPGSARFGPGSDPIWLDNVHCAGTESTLAECELSNWGEHNCGHSEDAGVVCAGAAAESPEGSLRLVGGPSPCAGRVEVLHNGTWGTVCDDRWDSADGLVVCRQLGCGALLSVAPGTRYGEGSGQIWLDEVNCTGEEKNLSECQARPWGDHNCNHVEDASVECSESSIIAPGTLQLRGGPNRCAGRVEVLHDHRWGTVCDDGWDLADATVVCRQLGCGRALSATKGAYFGRGHDPIWLDEVGCKGTEDMLISCWAMDWGNNNCFHGEDAGVICSGNS
;
A
#
# COMPACT_ATOMS: atom_id res chain seq x y z
N ASN A 1 13.87 51.93 29.25
CA ASN A 1 13.48 53.33 29.01
C ASN A 1 14.05 53.73 27.66
N CYS A 2 13.17 53.89 26.68
CA CYS A 2 13.48 54.30 25.31
C CYS A 2 12.94 55.71 25.10
N THR A 3 13.59 56.50 24.25
CA THR A 3 13.17 57.85 23.85
C THR A 3 12.36 57.84 22.55
N GLY A 4 12.34 56.71 21.83
CA GLY A 4 11.60 56.53 20.58
C GLY A 4 12.41 56.85 19.32
N MET A 5 13.69 57.19 19.46
CA MET A 5 14.62 57.42 18.35
C MET A 5 15.68 56.31 18.23
N GLU A 6 15.68 55.35 19.15
CA GLU A 6 16.60 54.23 19.14
C GLU A 6 16.27 53.26 17.99
N VAL A 7 17.29 52.87 17.20
CA VAL A 7 17.14 51.92 16.09
C VAL A 7 16.99 50.45 16.55
N ALA A 8 17.21 50.17 17.83
CA ALA A 8 17.07 48.84 18.42
C ALA A 8 16.78 48.95 19.92
N LEU A 9 16.05 47.97 20.47
CA LEU A 9 15.70 47.92 21.90
C LEU A 9 16.95 47.82 22.80
N SER A 10 18.04 47.25 22.29
CA SER A 10 19.35 47.17 22.96
C SER A 10 20.00 48.54 23.18
N HIS A 11 19.60 49.55 22.42
CA HIS A 11 20.10 50.92 22.58
C HIS A 11 19.29 51.73 23.59
N CYS A 12 18.17 51.17 24.09
CA CYS A 12 17.44 51.76 25.18
C CYS A 12 18.13 51.53 26.52
N ARG A 13 17.92 52.44 27.47
CA ARG A 13 18.46 52.28 28.83
C ARG A 13 17.68 51.19 29.56
N THR A 14 18.32 50.05 29.84
CA THR A 14 17.75 48.92 30.60
C THR A 14 18.50 48.70 31.92
N LYS A 15 17.96 47.85 32.82
CA LYS A 15 18.66 47.38 34.03
C LYS A 15 19.68 46.26 33.74
N GLY A 16 19.92 45.94 32.46
CA GLY A 16 20.72 44.81 31.99
C GLY A 16 19.85 43.63 31.54
N TRP A 17 20.23 42.99 30.44
CA TRP A 17 19.54 41.83 29.89
C TRP A 17 19.54 40.66 30.90
N GLY A 18 18.40 40.01 31.08
CA GLY A 18 18.23 38.91 32.05
C GLY A 18 18.01 39.33 33.51
N LYS A 19 18.08 40.62 33.85
CA LYS A 19 17.73 41.14 35.18
C LYS A 19 16.33 41.75 35.16
N ASN A 20 15.33 40.95 35.51
CA ASN A 20 13.95 41.38 35.62
C ASN A 20 13.33 40.85 36.93
N ASN A 21 12.24 41.47 37.36
CA ASN A 21 11.33 40.95 38.38
C ASN A 21 9.95 40.69 37.77
N CYS A 22 9.93 40.42 36.45
CA CYS A 22 8.73 40.32 35.67
C CYS A 22 8.27 38.86 35.60
N HIS A 23 6.97 38.66 35.47
CA HIS A 23 6.34 37.38 35.17
C HIS A 23 5.61 37.51 33.83
N HIS A 24 5.30 36.39 33.15
CA HIS A 24 4.73 36.40 31.79
C HIS A 24 3.39 37.17 31.62
N GLY A 25 2.77 37.64 32.72
CA GLY A 25 1.64 38.56 32.68
C GLY A 25 2.02 40.04 32.51
N GLU A 26 3.31 40.39 32.56
CA GLU A 26 3.85 41.74 32.46
C GLU A 26 4.67 41.96 31.17
N ASP A 27 4.48 41.06 30.20
CA ASP A 27 5.15 41.15 28.90
C ASP A 27 4.67 42.39 28.14
N ALA A 28 5.62 43.20 27.68
CA ALA A 28 5.32 44.41 26.93
C ALA A 28 5.16 44.10 25.43
N SER A 29 4.06 44.55 24.84
CA SER A 29 3.82 44.50 23.39
C SER A 29 3.81 45.92 22.79
N VAL A 30 4.09 46.00 21.48
CA VAL A 30 4.00 47.24 20.70
C VAL A 30 3.14 47.01 19.46
N VAL A 31 2.31 47.99 19.13
CA VAL A 31 1.51 48.01 17.89
C VAL A 31 1.99 49.19 17.06
N CYS A 32 2.55 48.92 15.89
CA CYS A 32 3.08 49.94 14.98
C CYS A 32 2.03 50.30 13.92
N SER A 33 1.74 51.59 13.73
CA SER A 33 0.91 52.06 12.62
C SER A 33 1.81 52.39 11.41
N GLY A 34 1.99 51.42 10.52
CA GLY A 34 2.78 51.60 9.29
C GLY A 34 1.91 51.98 8.10
N ASN A 35 1.81 53.28 7.79
CA ASN A 35 1.59 53.73 6.42
C ASN A 35 2.96 53.92 5.77
N VAL A 36 3.50 52.84 5.20
CA VAL A 36 4.72 52.86 4.40
C VAL A 36 4.40 52.12 3.10
N PRO A 37 4.73 52.64 1.90
CA PRO A 37 4.54 51.90 0.66
C PRO A 37 5.36 50.62 0.74
N TYR A 38 4.69 49.47 0.65
CA TYR A 38 5.30 48.15 0.64
C TYR A 38 6.38 48.07 -0.47
N LEU A 39 7.64 48.10 -0.05
CA LEU A 39 8.82 47.86 -0.90
C LEU A 39 9.55 46.58 -0.43
N GLY A 40 8.80 45.63 0.12
CA GLY A 40 9.26 44.28 0.40
C GLY A 40 8.65 43.29 -0.61
N PRO A 41 9.34 42.19 -0.93
CA PRO A 41 8.78 41.15 -1.79
C PRO A 41 7.50 40.58 -1.20
N ALA A 42 6.50 40.28 -2.03
CA ALA A 42 5.24 39.71 -1.57
C ALA A 42 5.49 38.34 -0.92
N GLU A 43 4.92 38.09 0.26
CA GLU A 43 5.09 36.83 0.99
C GLU A 43 4.43 35.69 0.23
N LEU A 44 5.10 34.54 0.13
CA LEU A 44 4.62 33.35 -0.55
C LEU A 44 4.44 32.19 0.43
N ARG A 45 3.51 31.30 0.11
CA ARG A 45 3.42 29.97 0.74
C ARG A 45 2.99 28.91 -0.28
N LEU A 46 3.35 27.66 0.00
CA LEU A 46 2.88 26.51 -0.76
C LEU A 46 1.86 25.74 0.07
N VAL A 47 0.69 25.47 -0.52
CA VAL A 47 -0.45 24.85 0.16
C VAL A 47 -0.81 23.53 -0.51
N ASN A 48 -1.25 22.55 0.28
CA ASN A 48 -1.70 21.22 -0.18
C ASN A 48 -0.67 20.44 -1.01
N GLY A 49 0.62 20.71 -0.82
CA GLY A 49 1.68 19.82 -1.30
C GLY A 49 2.16 18.87 -0.21
N PRO A 50 2.90 17.80 -0.58
CA PRO A 50 3.40 16.81 0.36
C PRO A 50 4.43 17.35 1.36
N ASN A 51 5.00 18.53 1.13
CA ASN A 51 5.95 19.17 2.05
C ASN A 51 5.99 20.70 1.84
N ARG A 52 6.76 21.42 2.67
CA ARG A 52 6.87 22.89 2.62
C ARG A 52 7.43 23.48 1.31
N CYS A 53 8.06 22.65 0.46
CA CYS A 53 8.70 23.04 -0.80
C CYS A 53 7.94 22.52 -2.03
N SER A 54 6.69 22.13 -1.87
CA SER A 54 5.79 21.75 -2.97
C SER A 54 4.36 22.15 -2.63
N GLY A 55 3.55 22.46 -3.65
CA GLY A 55 2.13 22.78 -3.46
C GLY A 55 1.63 23.86 -4.41
N ARG A 56 0.36 24.24 -4.22
CA ARG A 56 -0.27 25.40 -4.87
C ARG A 56 0.39 26.68 -4.38
N VAL A 57 0.72 27.59 -5.30
CA VAL A 57 1.33 28.88 -4.98
C VAL A 57 0.26 29.84 -4.50
N GLU A 58 0.44 30.37 -3.28
CA GLU A 58 -0.39 31.46 -2.76
C GLU A 58 0.50 32.63 -2.38
N VAL A 59 0.01 33.85 -2.65
CA VAL A 59 0.71 35.12 -2.43
C VAL A 59 -0.10 36.02 -1.49
N MET A 60 0.57 36.67 -0.56
CA MET A 60 -0.04 37.65 0.36
C MET A 60 -0.08 39.02 -0.32
N HIS A 61 -1.29 39.53 -0.54
CA HIS A 61 -1.52 40.87 -1.06
C HIS A 61 -2.69 41.53 -0.33
N ASP A 62 -2.57 42.81 0.02
CA ASP A 62 -3.58 43.55 0.79
C ASP A 62 -4.07 42.83 2.05
N HIS A 63 -3.14 42.18 2.78
CA HIS A 63 -3.40 41.42 4.00
C HIS A 63 -4.33 40.20 3.78
N GLN A 64 -4.44 39.71 2.56
CA GLN A 64 -5.19 38.50 2.20
C GLN A 64 -4.37 37.57 1.32
N TRP A 65 -4.41 36.28 1.65
CA TRP A 65 -3.87 35.24 0.78
C TRP A 65 -4.77 35.06 -0.44
N GLY A 66 -4.16 34.95 -1.61
CA GLY A 66 -4.82 34.60 -2.86
C GLY A 66 -3.92 33.74 -3.74
N THR A 67 -4.51 33.13 -4.76
CA THR A 67 -3.80 32.19 -5.65
C THR A 67 -3.16 32.90 -6.84
N VAL A 68 -2.38 32.13 -7.60
CA VAL A 68 -1.76 32.55 -8.87
C VAL A 68 -2.39 31.75 -9.99
N CYS A 69 -2.80 32.39 -11.09
CA CYS A 69 -3.33 31.72 -12.28
C CYS A 69 -2.21 31.02 -13.07
N ASP A 70 -2.54 29.92 -13.74
CA ASP A 70 -1.63 29.12 -14.55
C ASP A 70 -1.50 29.59 -16.02
N ASP A 71 -2.24 30.62 -16.43
CA ASP A 71 -2.05 31.30 -17.71
C ASP A 71 -0.60 31.83 -17.79
N ASP A 72 0.14 31.38 -18.83
CA ASP A 72 1.56 31.60 -19.06
C ASP A 72 2.52 31.11 -17.94
N TRP A 73 2.02 30.34 -16.96
CA TRP A 73 2.84 29.81 -15.87
C TRP A 73 3.91 28.84 -16.36
N SER A 74 5.15 29.23 -16.19
CA SER A 74 6.32 28.58 -16.76
C SER A 74 7.27 28.03 -15.70
N PHE A 75 8.27 27.28 -16.17
CA PHE A 75 9.35 26.79 -15.32
C PHE A 75 10.21 27.92 -14.73
N ALA A 76 10.31 29.06 -15.42
CA ALA A 76 11.05 30.21 -14.92
C ALA A 76 10.33 30.86 -13.71
N ASP A 77 9.00 30.94 -13.75
CA ASP A 77 8.20 31.44 -12.64
C ASP A 77 8.32 30.54 -11.41
N ALA A 78 8.21 29.22 -11.63
CA ALA A 78 8.42 28.24 -10.58
C ALA A 78 9.83 28.34 -9.97
N THR A 79 10.85 28.63 -10.77
CA THR A 79 12.24 28.81 -10.29
C THR A 79 12.35 30.00 -9.35
N VAL A 80 11.67 31.11 -9.67
CA VAL A 80 11.61 32.30 -8.80
C VAL A 80 10.90 31.96 -7.49
N VAL A 81 9.74 31.28 -7.54
CA VAL A 81 9.02 30.84 -6.32
C VAL A 81 9.90 29.97 -5.43
N CYS A 82 10.53 28.95 -6.00
CA CYS A 82 11.36 28.01 -5.25
C CYS A 82 12.56 28.68 -4.59
N ARG A 83 13.18 29.65 -5.28
CA ARG A 83 14.29 30.41 -4.72
C ARG A 83 13.83 31.40 -3.65
N GLN A 84 12.71 32.08 -3.87
CA GLN A 84 12.16 33.05 -2.93
C GLN A 84 11.78 32.38 -1.59
N LEU A 85 11.32 31.13 -1.64
CA LEU A 85 10.98 30.32 -0.47
C LEU A 85 12.18 29.60 0.18
N ASP A 86 13.40 29.81 -0.31
CA ASP A 86 14.61 29.10 0.11
C ASP A 86 14.48 27.57 0.01
N CYS A 87 13.81 27.13 -1.07
CA CYS A 87 13.53 25.73 -1.40
C CYS A 87 14.38 25.22 -2.59
N GLY A 88 15.48 25.89 -2.90
CA GLY A 88 16.35 25.52 -4.03
C GLY A 88 15.77 25.93 -5.40
N THR A 89 15.85 25.05 -6.39
CA THR A 89 15.37 25.31 -7.76
C THR A 89 14.07 24.60 -8.06
N ALA A 90 13.36 25.01 -9.12
CA ALA A 90 12.17 24.28 -9.58
C ALA A 90 12.53 22.93 -10.19
N VAL A 91 11.67 21.95 -9.96
CA VAL A 91 11.67 20.62 -10.61
C VAL A 91 10.46 20.52 -11.53
N LEU A 92 9.29 20.99 -11.08
CA LEU A 92 8.06 21.00 -11.87
C LEU A 92 7.29 22.30 -11.64
N ALA A 93 6.66 22.79 -12.71
CA ALA A 93 5.66 23.84 -12.70
C ALA A 93 4.33 23.21 -13.11
N TYR A 94 3.32 23.31 -12.26
CA TYR A 94 2.01 22.72 -12.48
C TYR A 94 0.95 23.79 -12.67
N GLY A 95 0.01 23.52 -13.57
CA GLY A 95 -1.22 24.27 -13.71
C GLY A 95 -2.44 23.45 -13.26
N ARG A 96 -3.62 23.93 -13.64
CA ARG A 96 -4.91 23.26 -13.53
C ARG A 96 -5.27 22.78 -12.13
N ALA A 97 -4.85 23.56 -11.12
CA ALA A 97 -5.09 23.25 -9.72
C ALA A 97 -4.64 21.83 -9.32
N HIS A 98 -3.45 21.41 -9.77
CA HIS A 98 -2.88 20.09 -9.48
C HIS A 98 -2.87 19.75 -7.97
N PHE A 99 -2.54 20.73 -7.12
CA PHE A 99 -2.56 20.59 -5.65
C PHE A 99 -3.91 20.96 -5.02
N GLY A 100 -4.98 20.81 -5.80
CA GLY A 100 -6.32 21.23 -5.44
C GLY A 100 -6.56 22.72 -5.64
N ARG A 101 -7.85 23.06 -5.71
CA ARG A 101 -8.35 24.43 -5.91
C ARG A 101 -8.17 25.25 -4.65
N GLY A 102 -7.70 26.48 -4.80
CA GLY A 102 -7.74 27.48 -3.74
C GLY A 102 -9.12 28.10 -3.59
N SER A 103 -9.16 29.17 -2.81
CA SER A 103 -10.38 29.92 -2.52
C SER A 103 -10.05 31.39 -2.28
N GLY A 104 -10.95 32.29 -2.67
CA GLY A 104 -10.79 33.72 -2.43
C GLY A 104 -10.28 34.45 -3.69
N PRO A 105 -9.44 35.48 -3.54
CA PRO A 105 -8.93 36.22 -4.68
C PRO A 105 -7.86 35.43 -5.45
N ILE A 106 -7.82 35.62 -6.77
CA ILE A 106 -6.69 35.23 -7.63
C ILE A 106 -5.89 36.51 -7.87
N TRP A 107 -4.69 36.59 -7.32
CA TRP A 107 -3.93 37.84 -7.25
C TRP A 107 -3.06 38.09 -8.47
N LEU A 108 -2.46 37.04 -9.02
CA LEU A 108 -1.53 37.14 -10.15
C LEU A 108 -2.03 36.31 -11.33
N ASP A 109 -1.81 36.83 -12.53
CA ASP A 109 -2.22 36.28 -13.82
C ASP A 109 -1.21 36.69 -14.91
N ASN A 110 -0.98 35.82 -15.90
CA ASN A 110 0.07 35.93 -16.92
C ASN A 110 1.43 36.31 -16.32
N VAL A 111 1.91 35.51 -15.36
CA VAL A 111 3.22 35.75 -14.74
C VAL A 111 4.31 35.35 -15.74
N GLU A 112 5.22 36.28 -16.03
CA GLU A 112 6.33 36.11 -16.96
C GLU A 112 7.65 36.51 -16.29
N CYS A 113 8.25 35.58 -15.55
CA CYS A 113 9.59 35.69 -15.00
C CYS A 113 10.65 35.25 -16.03
N GLY A 114 11.82 35.90 -16.00
CA GLY A 114 13.05 35.44 -16.65
C GLY A 114 13.80 34.37 -15.85
N GLY A 115 13.42 34.13 -14.58
CA GLY A 115 14.01 33.13 -13.68
C GLY A 115 15.08 33.69 -12.74
N ALA A 116 15.43 34.98 -12.86
CA ALA A 116 16.49 35.65 -12.10
C ALA A 116 15.96 36.67 -11.08
N GLU A 117 14.65 36.95 -11.11
CA GLU A 117 13.92 37.86 -10.22
C GLU A 117 13.96 37.38 -8.78
N ALA A 118 14.22 38.28 -7.83
CA ALA A 118 14.39 37.90 -6.42
C ALA A 118 13.06 37.46 -5.78
N ALA A 119 11.95 37.92 -6.33
CA ALA A 119 10.61 37.55 -5.89
C ALA A 119 9.60 37.51 -7.03
N LEU A 120 8.55 36.71 -6.87
CA LEU A 120 7.48 36.55 -7.85
C LEU A 120 6.76 37.87 -8.14
N SER A 121 6.66 38.75 -7.16
CA SER A 121 6.07 40.10 -7.30
C SER A 121 6.90 41.05 -8.18
N GLU A 122 8.14 40.70 -8.53
CA GLU A 122 9.00 41.49 -9.43
C GLU A 122 8.87 41.05 -10.89
N CYS A 123 8.25 39.90 -11.15
CA CYS A 123 8.01 39.41 -12.50
C CYS A 123 6.95 40.25 -13.21
N LEU A 124 7.01 40.28 -14.53
CA LEU A 124 5.94 40.90 -15.31
C LEU A 124 4.66 40.09 -15.09
N ALA A 125 3.57 40.76 -14.75
CA ALA A 125 2.27 40.14 -14.57
C ALA A 125 1.18 41.17 -14.87
N ARG A 126 -0.06 40.71 -14.99
CA ARG A 126 -1.21 41.62 -14.98
C ARG A 126 -1.32 42.36 -13.64
N PRO A 127 -2.00 43.53 -13.61
CA PRO A 127 -2.25 44.23 -12.36
C PRO A 127 -2.91 43.31 -11.32
N TRP A 128 -2.50 43.42 -10.06
CA TRP A 128 -2.98 42.59 -8.97
C TRP A 128 -4.51 42.49 -8.92
N GLY A 129 -5.03 41.27 -8.88
CA GLY A 129 -6.47 40.97 -8.84
C GLY A 129 -7.20 41.08 -10.19
N VAL A 130 -6.50 41.46 -11.27
CA VAL A 130 -7.05 41.46 -12.63
C VAL A 130 -6.69 40.15 -13.31
N ASN A 131 -7.69 39.27 -13.45
CA ASN A 131 -7.54 37.97 -14.09
C ASN A 131 -8.84 37.55 -14.80
N ASN A 132 -8.74 36.55 -15.68
CA ASN A 132 -9.89 35.88 -16.30
C ASN A 132 -10.01 34.41 -15.88
N CYS A 133 -9.39 34.04 -14.76
CA CYS A 133 -9.23 32.67 -14.34
C CYS A 133 -10.26 32.25 -13.29
N HIS A 134 -10.40 30.94 -13.11
CA HIS A 134 -11.09 30.33 -11.98
C HIS A 134 -10.13 29.47 -11.18
N HIS A 135 -10.46 29.07 -9.93
CA HIS A 135 -9.58 28.23 -9.11
C HIS A 135 -9.31 26.82 -9.65
N GLY A 136 -9.82 26.46 -10.82
CA GLY A 136 -9.39 25.26 -11.53
C GLY A 136 -8.13 25.49 -12.36
N GLU A 137 -7.62 26.72 -12.38
CA GLU A 137 -6.44 27.24 -13.09
C GLU A 137 -5.39 27.73 -12.08
N ASP A 138 -5.46 27.31 -10.81
CA ASP A 138 -4.46 27.71 -9.84
C ASP A 138 -3.12 27.01 -10.11
N ALA A 139 -2.04 27.79 -10.13
CA ALA A 139 -0.69 27.35 -10.36
C ALA A 139 -0.06 26.68 -9.13
N GLY A 140 0.88 25.76 -9.37
CA GLY A 140 1.62 25.03 -8.35
C GLY A 140 3.06 24.80 -8.75
N VAL A 141 3.88 24.45 -7.76
CA VAL A 141 5.31 24.16 -7.96
C VAL A 141 5.75 22.94 -7.17
N VAL A 142 6.79 22.28 -7.66
CA VAL A 142 7.63 21.37 -6.89
C VAL A 142 9.05 21.88 -6.99
N CYS A 143 9.64 22.20 -5.85
CA CYS A 143 11.04 22.61 -5.75
C CYS A 143 11.92 21.42 -5.39
N THR A 144 13.23 21.55 -5.58
CA THR A 144 14.18 20.55 -5.10
C THR A 144 14.10 20.39 -3.58
N GLY A 145 13.76 21.47 -2.87
CA GLY A 145 14.02 21.60 -1.43
C GLY A 145 15.51 21.36 -1.13
N ASN A 146 15.90 21.36 0.13
CA ASN A 146 17.11 20.63 0.56
C ASN A 146 16.81 19.12 0.68
N VAL A 147 15.99 18.57 -0.23
CA VAL A 147 15.05 17.49 0.06
C VAL A 147 14.72 16.65 -1.19
N LEU A 148 15.72 16.26 -1.99
CA LEU A 148 15.52 15.13 -2.92
C LEU A 148 15.59 13.77 -2.20
N LEU A 149 15.73 13.76 -0.86
CA LEU A 149 15.79 12.55 -0.03
C LEU A 149 14.51 12.26 0.78
N HIS A 150 13.47 13.11 0.72
CA HIS A 150 12.32 13.00 1.64
C HIS A 150 11.01 12.57 0.96
N LEU A 151 11.06 12.24 -0.34
CA LEU A 151 9.94 11.61 -1.01
C LEU A 151 9.97 10.12 -0.68
N LEU A 152 9.05 9.73 0.21
CA LEU A 152 8.80 8.36 0.63
C LEU A 152 7.37 7.99 0.22
N ARG A 153 7.18 6.76 -0.26
CA ARG A 153 5.85 6.20 -0.54
C ARG A 153 5.74 4.76 -0.05
N LEU A 154 4.51 4.30 0.16
CA LEU A 154 4.20 2.89 0.41
C LEU A 154 3.56 2.28 -0.83
N MET A 155 4.11 1.16 -1.30
CA MET A 155 3.63 0.43 -2.48
C MET A 155 3.10 -0.95 -2.11
N ASN A 156 2.17 -1.47 -2.91
CA ASN A 156 1.60 -2.81 -2.75
C ASN A 156 0.97 -3.11 -1.38
N GLY A 157 0.54 -2.06 -0.65
CA GLY A 157 -0.38 -2.21 0.46
C GLY A 157 -1.83 -2.00 0.04
N SER A 158 -2.77 -2.42 0.88
CA SER A 158 -4.20 -2.25 0.65
C SER A 158 -4.71 -0.82 0.84
N ASN A 159 -3.90 0.07 1.45
CA ASN A 159 -4.17 1.50 1.58
C ASN A 159 -2.86 2.31 1.71
N SER A 160 -2.96 3.62 1.91
CA SER A 160 -1.81 4.53 1.89
C SER A 160 -0.88 4.44 3.12
N CYS A 161 -1.32 3.71 4.16
CA CYS A 161 -0.65 3.59 5.45
C CYS A 161 -0.08 2.19 5.75
N LEU A 162 0.02 1.33 4.73
CA LEU A 162 0.80 0.10 4.78
C LEU A 162 1.40 -0.21 3.41
N GLY A 163 2.50 -0.95 3.37
CA GLY A 163 3.13 -1.37 2.12
C GLY A 163 4.65 -1.46 2.19
N ARG A 164 5.26 -1.80 1.06
CA ARG A 164 6.72 -1.74 0.83
C ARG A 164 7.17 -0.28 0.89
N VAL A 165 8.25 -0.02 1.61
CA VAL A 165 8.83 1.32 1.71
C VAL A 165 9.67 1.60 0.47
N GLU A 166 9.35 2.68 -0.23
CA GLU A 166 10.16 3.18 -1.34
C GLU A 166 10.53 4.64 -1.12
N VAL A 167 11.78 4.96 -1.42
CA VAL A 167 12.34 6.32 -1.35
C VAL A 167 12.74 6.78 -2.74
N PHE A 168 12.59 8.07 -3.00
CA PHE A 168 13.02 8.68 -4.25
C PHE A 168 14.44 9.21 -4.10
N HIS A 169 15.35 8.77 -4.94
CA HIS A 169 16.74 9.23 -4.99
C HIS A 169 17.26 9.19 -6.43
N ASP A 170 18.12 10.14 -6.80
CA ASP A 170 18.69 10.26 -8.15
C ASP A 170 17.65 10.11 -9.29
N GLN A 171 16.54 10.82 -9.15
CA GLN A 171 15.41 10.82 -10.09
C GLN A 171 14.73 9.45 -10.28
N LYS A 172 14.92 8.49 -9.37
CA LYS A 172 14.29 7.17 -9.43
C LYS A 172 13.76 6.75 -8.06
N TRP A 173 12.64 6.04 -8.08
CA TRP A 173 12.19 5.30 -6.91
C TRP A 173 13.10 4.10 -6.68
N GLY A 174 13.23 3.71 -5.43
CA GLY A 174 13.96 2.51 -5.05
C GLY A 174 13.57 2.06 -3.65
N THR A 175 13.88 0.81 -3.34
CA THR A 175 13.43 0.14 -2.12
C THR A 175 14.42 0.33 -0.96
N VAL A 176 14.01 -0.10 0.22
CA VAL A 176 14.81 -0.11 1.45
C VAL A 176 15.06 -1.57 1.82
N CYS A 177 16.29 -1.95 2.15
CA CYS A 177 16.61 -3.28 2.63
C CYS A 177 16.11 -3.51 4.08
N ASP A 178 15.71 -4.74 4.40
CA ASP A 178 15.26 -5.16 5.71
C ASP A 178 16.39 -5.53 6.69
N ASP A 179 17.65 -5.48 6.25
CA ASP A 179 18.81 -5.61 7.13
C ASP A 179 18.72 -4.54 8.24
N THR A 180 18.62 -5.02 9.49
CA THR A 180 18.43 -4.24 10.71
C THR A 180 17.12 -3.46 10.84
N TRP A 181 16.19 -3.61 9.87
CA TRP A 181 14.91 -2.91 9.85
C TRP A 181 14.01 -3.28 11.02
N ASP A 182 13.65 -2.30 11.84
CA ASP A 182 12.90 -2.51 13.06
C ASP A 182 11.70 -1.56 13.24
N LEU A 183 11.04 -1.66 14.41
CA LEU A 183 9.84 -0.88 14.72
C LEU A 183 10.13 0.61 14.89
N GLN A 184 11.36 1.01 15.25
CA GLN A 184 11.77 2.40 15.37
C GLN A 184 11.92 3.02 13.98
N ASP A 185 12.47 2.29 13.01
CA ASP A 185 12.54 2.73 11.62
C ASP A 185 11.14 2.90 11.04
N ALA A 186 10.29 1.89 11.23
CA ALA A 186 8.89 1.96 10.83
C ALA A 186 8.15 3.12 11.50
N ALA A 187 8.47 3.47 12.76
CA ALA A 187 7.85 4.59 13.46
C ALA A 187 8.19 5.93 12.82
N VAL A 188 9.42 6.11 12.30
CA VAL A 188 9.79 7.29 11.52
C VAL A 188 9.00 7.33 10.22
N VAL A 189 8.91 6.23 9.48
CA VAL A 189 8.14 6.15 8.23
C VAL A 189 6.65 6.50 8.45
N CYS A 190 6.00 5.85 9.42
CA CYS A 190 4.59 6.07 9.71
C CYS A 190 4.28 7.50 10.11
N ARG A 191 5.19 8.13 10.88
CA ARG A 191 5.07 9.53 11.27
C ARG A 191 5.33 10.48 10.10
N GLN A 192 6.34 10.21 9.28
CA GLN A 192 6.66 11.00 8.09
C GLN A 192 5.49 11.05 7.11
N LEU A 193 4.74 9.95 6.98
CA LEU A 193 3.54 9.85 6.15
C LEU A 193 2.25 10.38 6.81
N GLY A 194 2.29 10.73 8.10
CA GLY A 194 1.08 11.13 8.84
C GLY A 194 0.13 9.97 9.17
N CYS A 195 0.60 8.72 9.07
CA CYS A 195 -0.17 7.51 9.30
C CYS A 195 -0.18 7.03 10.77
N GLY A 196 0.17 7.91 11.72
CA GLY A 196 0.20 7.59 13.15
C GLY A 196 1.40 6.73 13.58
N THR A 197 1.20 5.84 14.55
CA THR A 197 2.26 4.99 15.12
C THR A 197 2.51 3.75 14.28
N ALA A 198 3.74 3.23 14.29
CA ALA A 198 4.04 1.93 13.67
C ALA A 198 3.41 0.76 14.44
N LEU A 199 2.81 -0.17 13.73
CA LEU A 199 2.28 -1.43 14.26
C LEU A 199 3.20 -2.61 13.96
N SER A 200 3.88 -2.60 12.81
CA SER A 200 4.87 -3.62 12.45
C SER A 200 5.86 -3.13 11.41
N ALA A 201 7.06 -3.70 11.42
CA ALA A 201 8.15 -3.47 10.46
C ALA A 201 8.47 -4.78 9.69
N PRO A 202 7.62 -5.21 8.75
CA PRO A 202 7.85 -6.45 8.02
C PRO A 202 9.04 -6.34 7.06
N GLY A 203 9.89 -7.37 7.05
CA GLY A 203 10.92 -7.57 6.03
C GLY A 203 10.52 -8.59 4.97
N SER A 204 11.52 -9.18 4.34
CA SER A 204 11.46 -10.31 3.42
C SER A 204 10.48 -10.13 2.27
N ALA A 205 10.42 -8.89 1.74
CA ALA A 205 9.55 -8.52 0.63
C ALA A 205 8.07 -8.89 0.88
N ARG A 206 7.58 -8.73 2.12
CA ARG A 206 6.19 -9.08 2.47
C ARG A 206 5.18 -8.46 1.52
N PHE A 207 5.36 -7.21 1.11
CA PHE A 207 4.47 -6.53 0.16
C PHE A 207 4.87 -6.75 -1.32
N GLY A 208 5.58 -7.83 -1.59
CA GLY A 208 6.20 -8.16 -2.86
C GLY A 208 7.51 -7.40 -3.08
N PRO A 209 8.42 -7.99 -3.87
CA PRO A 209 9.69 -7.36 -4.24
C PRO A 209 9.46 -6.15 -5.14
N GLY A 210 10.32 -5.15 -5.02
CA GLY A 210 10.50 -4.09 -6.01
C GLY A 210 11.22 -4.57 -7.26
N SER A 211 11.37 -3.66 -8.22
CA SER A 211 12.07 -3.90 -9.48
C SER A 211 13.10 -2.83 -9.83
N ASP A 212 13.11 -1.74 -9.06
CA ASP A 212 13.98 -0.57 -9.21
C ASP A 212 15.17 -0.66 -8.22
N PRO A 213 16.14 0.26 -8.17
CA PRO A 213 17.31 0.14 -7.27
C PRO A 213 16.94 -0.04 -5.79
N ILE A 214 17.78 -0.71 -5.02
CA ILE A 214 17.71 -0.65 -3.55
C ILE A 214 18.56 0.55 -3.11
N TRP A 215 17.93 1.55 -2.49
CA TRP A 215 18.59 2.81 -2.17
C TRP A 215 19.18 2.86 -0.77
N LEU A 216 18.49 2.25 0.19
CA LEU A 216 18.85 2.31 1.60
C LEU A 216 19.08 0.92 2.16
N ASP A 217 20.05 0.84 3.05
CA ASP A 217 20.47 -0.37 3.74
C ASP A 217 20.99 0.00 5.14
N ASN A 218 20.93 -0.95 6.07
CA ASN A 218 21.34 -0.83 7.47
C ASN A 218 20.73 0.41 8.17
N VAL A 219 19.44 0.66 7.96
CA VAL A 219 18.73 1.81 8.54
C VAL A 219 18.62 1.64 10.06
N HIS A 220 19.07 2.64 10.82
CA HIS A 220 18.96 2.68 12.28
C HIS A 220 18.43 4.03 12.75
N CYS A 221 17.13 4.06 13.07
CA CYS A 221 16.48 5.22 13.64
C CYS A 221 16.39 5.11 15.17
N ALA A 222 16.50 6.25 15.87
CA ALA A 222 16.09 6.38 17.27
C ALA A 222 14.56 6.35 17.42
N GLY A 223 13.82 6.58 16.34
CA GLY A 223 12.36 6.65 16.30
C GLY A 223 11.80 8.07 16.51
N THR A 224 12.67 9.08 16.62
CA THR A 224 12.32 10.49 16.88
C THR A 224 12.62 11.42 15.71
N GLU A 225 13.35 10.94 14.72
CA GLU A 225 13.71 11.59 13.46
C GLU A 225 12.47 12.04 12.70
N SER A 226 12.53 13.19 12.02
CA SER A 226 11.38 13.70 11.29
C SER A 226 11.19 13.00 9.94
N THR A 227 12.27 12.46 9.37
CA THR A 227 12.25 11.68 8.13
C THR A 227 13.25 10.52 8.17
N LEU A 228 13.02 9.50 7.35
CA LEU A 228 13.88 8.32 7.26
C LEU A 228 15.33 8.68 6.87
N ALA A 229 15.51 9.77 6.11
CA ALA A 229 16.82 10.25 5.68
C ALA A 229 17.67 10.87 6.82
N GLU A 230 17.07 11.14 7.99
CA GLU A 230 17.77 11.66 9.17
C GLU A 230 18.30 10.56 10.10
N CYS A 231 17.93 9.31 9.85
CA CYS A 231 18.43 8.16 10.61
C CYS A 231 19.90 7.88 10.29
N GLU A 232 20.52 6.98 11.05
CA GLU A 232 21.83 6.44 10.67
C GLU A 232 21.63 5.43 9.53
N LEU A 233 22.37 5.60 8.42
CA LEU A 233 22.19 4.86 7.16
C LEU A 233 23.55 4.49 6.57
N SER A 234 23.60 3.41 5.78
CA SER A 234 24.68 3.22 4.81
C SER A 234 24.66 4.29 3.71
N ASN A 235 25.73 4.35 2.90
CA ASN A 235 25.73 5.23 1.73
C ASN A 235 24.63 4.82 0.74
N TRP A 236 24.02 5.80 0.07
CA TRP A 236 22.96 5.57 -0.90
C TRP A 236 23.39 4.62 -2.02
N GLY A 237 22.60 3.56 -2.23
CA GLY A 237 22.86 2.52 -3.23
C GLY A 237 23.99 1.54 -2.88
N GLU A 238 24.61 1.67 -1.70
CA GLU A 238 25.57 0.70 -1.17
C GLU A 238 24.82 -0.30 -0.27
N HIS A 239 24.62 -1.51 -0.80
CA HIS A 239 23.91 -2.60 -0.10
C HIS A 239 24.42 -3.97 -0.57
N ASN A 240 24.17 -5.00 0.22
CA ASN A 240 24.39 -6.41 -0.10
C ASN A 240 23.09 -7.19 -0.36
N CYS A 241 21.93 -6.53 -0.25
CA CYS A 241 20.62 -7.15 -0.33
C CYS A 241 20.12 -7.40 -1.76
N GLY A 242 19.20 -8.35 -1.92
CA GLY A 242 18.33 -8.50 -3.09
C GLY A 242 16.88 -8.09 -2.79
N HIS A 243 16.02 -7.98 -3.80
CA HIS A 243 14.62 -7.57 -3.59
C HIS A 243 13.77 -8.53 -2.76
N SER A 244 14.25 -9.75 -2.48
CA SER A 244 13.63 -10.62 -1.48
C SER A 244 13.73 -10.07 -0.06
N GLU A 245 14.56 -9.05 0.16
CA GLU A 245 14.86 -8.40 1.44
C GLU A 245 14.26 -6.98 1.49
N ASP A 246 13.29 -6.65 0.62
CA ASP A 246 12.68 -5.32 0.64
C ASP A 246 11.80 -5.13 1.91
N ALA A 247 12.05 -4.04 2.62
CA ALA A 247 11.37 -3.65 3.84
C ALA A 247 9.97 -3.05 3.57
N GLY A 248 9.08 -3.27 4.52
CA GLY A 248 7.73 -2.71 4.55
C GLY A 248 7.36 -2.14 5.92
N VAL A 249 6.21 -1.48 5.96
CA VAL A 249 5.62 -0.95 7.20
C VAL A 249 4.11 -1.20 7.25
N VAL A 250 3.59 -1.29 8.47
CA VAL A 250 2.16 -1.21 8.76
C VAL A 250 1.96 -0.17 9.85
N CYS A 251 1.19 0.87 9.56
CA CYS A 251 0.94 1.98 10.48
C CYS A 251 -0.46 1.90 11.09
N ALA A 252 -0.69 2.59 12.22
CA ALA A 252 -2.00 2.63 12.88
C ALA A 252 -3.10 3.28 12.01
N GLY A 253 -2.73 4.29 11.22
CA GLY A 253 -3.58 4.94 10.24
C GLY A 253 -4.14 3.97 9.19
N ALA A 254 -3.51 2.82 8.98
CA ALA A 254 -4.05 1.77 8.12
C ALA A 254 -5.45 1.31 8.55
N ALA A 255 -5.71 1.22 9.86
CA ALA A 255 -7.03 0.86 10.37
C ALA A 255 -8.05 1.99 10.18
N ALA A 256 -7.62 3.25 10.33
CA ALA A 256 -8.48 4.42 10.19
C ALA A 256 -8.89 4.71 8.74
N GLU A 257 -8.02 4.38 7.77
CA GLU A 257 -8.30 4.53 6.34
C GLU A 257 -8.97 3.30 5.72
N SER A 258 -8.97 2.17 6.41
CA SER A 258 -9.59 0.94 5.91
C SER A 258 -11.11 1.00 6.06
N PRO A 259 -11.88 0.63 5.02
CA PRO A 259 -13.33 0.50 5.12
C PRO A 259 -13.75 -0.53 6.19
N GLU A 260 -14.93 -0.32 6.79
CA GLU A 260 -15.57 -1.29 7.68
C GLU A 260 -15.67 -2.67 7.00
N GLY A 261 -15.34 -3.75 7.72
CA GLY A 261 -15.34 -5.11 7.19
C GLY A 261 -14.09 -5.48 6.36
N SER A 262 -13.08 -4.62 6.31
CA SER A 262 -11.77 -4.95 5.71
C SER A 262 -11.13 -6.15 6.38
N LEU A 263 -10.45 -6.99 5.59
CA LEU A 263 -9.73 -8.17 6.08
C LEU A 263 -8.22 -7.98 6.01
N ARG A 264 -7.50 -8.68 6.89
CA ARG A 264 -6.05 -8.89 6.79
C ARG A 264 -5.68 -10.29 7.27
N LEU A 265 -4.56 -10.82 6.75
CA LEU A 265 -3.98 -12.07 7.21
C LEU A 265 -2.69 -11.81 8.00
N VAL A 266 -2.59 -12.40 9.19
CA VAL A 266 -1.51 -12.16 10.15
C VAL A 266 -0.82 -13.46 10.54
N GLY A 267 0.50 -13.41 10.74
CA GLY A 267 1.29 -14.54 11.26
C GLY A 267 1.61 -15.64 10.25
N GLY A 268 1.15 -15.52 9.00
CA GLY A 268 1.51 -16.45 7.93
C GLY A 268 2.72 -16.02 7.10
N PRO A 269 3.22 -16.92 6.24
CA PRO A 269 4.46 -16.74 5.47
C PRO A 269 4.34 -15.70 4.34
N SER A 270 3.14 -15.22 4.03
CA SER A 270 2.88 -14.27 2.95
C SER A 270 1.65 -13.40 3.25
N PRO A 271 1.37 -12.35 2.46
CA PRO A 271 0.14 -11.56 2.61
C PRO A 271 -1.16 -12.33 2.38
N CYS A 272 -1.08 -13.48 1.71
CA CYS A 272 -2.23 -14.30 1.34
C CYS A 272 -2.33 -15.60 2.17
N ALA A 273 -1.59 -15.68 3.27
CA ALA A 273 -1.67 -16.77 4.23
C ALA A 273 -1.60 -16.22 5.66
N GLY A 274 -2.46 -16.69 6.55
CA GLY A 274 -2.43 -16.26 7.96
C GLY A 274 -3.74 -16.44 8.71
N ARG A 275 -3.72 -16.04 9.98
CA ARG A 275 -4.91 -15.84 10.82
C ARG A 275 -5.75 -14.73 10.23
N VAL A 276 -7.07 -14.95 10.15
CA VAL A 276 -8.02 -13.99 9.60
C VAL A 276 -8.37 -12.96 10.67
N GLU A 277 -8.13 -11.69 10.36
CA GLU A 277 -8.58 -10.57 11.18
C GLU A 277 -9.48 -9.65 10.34
N VAL A 278 -10.54 -9.15 10.98
CA VAL A 278 -11.55 -8.27 10.38
C VAL A 278 -11.59 -6.94 11.12
N LEU A 279 -11.74 -5.84 10.38
CA LEU A 279 -11.90 -4.51 10.94
C LEU A 279 -13.38 -4.24 11.23
N HIS A 280 -13.71 -4.02 12.50
CA HIS A 280 -15.05 -3.60 12.92
C HIS A 280 -14.95 -2.45 13.92
N ASN A 281 -15.77 -1.42 13.72
CA ASN A 281 -15.84 -0.24 14.58
C ASN A 281 -14.47 0.42 14.83
N GLY A 282 -13.63 0.49 13.79
CA GLY A 282 -12.28 1.09 13.83
C GLY A 282 -11.22 0.25 14.54
N THR A 283 -11.51 -0.99 14.92
CA THR A 283 -10.58 -1.88 15.63
C THR A 283 -10.49 -3.26 14.98
N TRP A 284 -9.26 -3.74 14.78
CA TRP A 284 -9.01 -5.08 14.28
C TRP A 284 -9.33 -6.12 15.36
N GLY A 285 -9.99 -7.19 14.96
CA GLY A 285 -10.25 -8.35 15.81
C GLY A 285 -10.25 -9.64 15.00
N THR A 286 -10.21 -10.78 15.68
CA THR A 286 -10.09 -12.11 15.07
C THR A 286 -11.45 -12.71 14.72
N VAL A 287 -11.42 -13.81 13.97
CA VAL A 287 -12.59 -14.61 13.59
C VAL A 287 -12.47 -15.97 14.26
N CYS A 288 -13.53 -16.47 14.88
CA CYS A 288 -13.54 -17.81 15.46
C CYS A 288 -13.64 -18.92 14.40
N ASP A 289 -13.01 -20.06 14.67
CA ASP A 289 -13.00 -21.24 13.81
C ASP A 289 -14.23 -22.15 13.96
N ASP A 290 -15.16 -21.84 14.87
CA ASP A 290 -16.45 -22.51 14.98
C ASP A 290 -17.22 -22.38 13.65
N ARG A 291 -17.44 -23.53 13.00
CA ARG A 291 -18.00 -23.68 11.64
C ARG A 291 -17.16 -23.14 10.49
N TRP A 292 -15.92 -22.73 10.73
CA TRP A 292 -15.04 -22.22 9.69
C TRP A 292 -14.70 -23.28 8.65
N ASP A 293 -15.15 -23.05 7.42
CA ASP A 293 -15.01 -24.02 6.33
C ASP A 293 -14.49 -23.41 5.02
N SER A 294 -14.43 -24.24 3.97
CA SER A 294 -13.93 -23.85 2.66
C SER A 294 -14.74 -22.70 2.03
N ALA A 295 -16.05 -22.61 2.29
CA ALA A 295 -16.89 -21.55 1.76
C ALA A 295 -16.50 -20.19 2.36
N ASP A 296 -16.20 -20.15 3.66
CA ASP A 296 -15.70 -18.94 4.32
C ASP A 296 -14.32 -18.54 3.79
N GLY A 297 -13.41 -19.52 3.67
CA GLY A 297 -12.07 -19.31 3.13
C GLY A 297 -12.07 -18.77 1.69
N LEU A 298 -13.01 -19.22 0.86
CA LEU A 298 -13.18 -18.71 -0.51
C LEU A 298 -13.57 -17.24 -0.53
N VAL A 299 -14.50 -16.83 0.33
CA VAL A 299 -14.90 -15.43 0.47
C VAL A 299 -13.70 -14.59 0.92
N VAL A 300 -12.91 -15.05 1.89
CA VAL A 300 -11.71 -14.34 2.35
C VAL A 300 -10.68 -14.18 1.23
N CYS A 301 -10.30 -15.27 0.55
CA CYS A 301 -9.30 -15.23 -0.52
C CYS A 301 -9.75 -14.31 -1.68
N ARG A 302 -11.05 -14.34 -2.01
CA ARG A 302 -11.64 -13.46 -3.03
C ARG A 302 -11.66 -11.99 -2.59
N GLN A 303 -12.11 -11.70 -1.36
CA GLN A 303 -12.18 -10.34 -0.83
C GLN A 303 -10.78 -9.69 -0.78
N LEU A 304 -9.75 -10.48 -0.47
CA LEU A 304 -8.35 -10.02 -0.44
C LEU A 304 -7.70 -9.97 -1.83
N GLY A 305 -8.32 -10.50 -2.88
CA GLY A 305 -7.72 -10.62 -4.21
C GLY A 305 -6.54 -11.59 -4.26
N CYS A 306 -6.50 -12.56 -3.35
CA CYS A 306 -5.38 -13.49 -3.13
C CYS A 306 -5.45 -14.79 -3.96
N GLY A 307 -6.31 -14.82 -4.98
CA GLY A 307 -6.49 -15.97 -5.86
C GLY A 307 -7.39 -17.05 -5.25
N ALA A 308 -7.10 -18.31 -5.57
CA ALA A 308 -7.88 -19.46 -5.12
C ALA A 308 -7.55 -19.83 -3.67
N LEU A 309 -8.54 -20.38 -2.96
CA LEU A 309 -8.33 -21.00 -1.65
C LEU A 309 -7.43 -22.24 -1.79
N LEU A 310 -6.36 -22.33 -0.99
CA LEU A 310 -5.52 -23.52 -0.88
C LEU A 310 -5.88 -24.37 0.34
N SER A 311 -6.10 -23.73 1.49
CA SER A 311 -6.59 -24.41 2.69
C SER A 311 -7.22 -23.42 3.67
N VAL A 312 -8.18 -23.91 4.44
CA VAL A 312 -8.57 -23.33 5.73
C VAL A 312 -7.99 -24.18 6.84
N ALA A 313 -7.62 -23.57 7.96
CA ALA A 313 -7.19 -24.30 9.14
C ALA A 313 -7.96 -23.81 10.36
N PRO A 314 -8.54 -24.72 11.16
CA PRO A 314 -9.00 -24.38 12.49
C PRO A 314 -7.80 -24.10 13.43
N GLY A 315 -8.00 -23.14 14.34
CA GLY A 315 -7.11 -22.78 15.43
C GLY A 315 -5.76 -22.14 15.06
N THR A 316 -4.81 -22.24 15.99
CA THR A 316 -3.56 -21.44 16.08
C THR A 316 -2.48 -21.72 15.02
N ARG A 317 -2.82 -22.16 13.80
CA ARG A 317 -1.82 -22.49 12.76
C ARG A 317 -0.85 -21.33 12.49
N TYR A 318 -1.34 -20.10 12.54
CA TYR A 318 -0.56 -18.87 12.36
C TYR A 318 -0.50 -18.02 13.64
N GLY A 319 -0.56 -18.69 14.79
CA GLY A 319 -0.54 -18.09 16.12
C GLY A 319 -1.89 -17.53 16.57
N GLU A 320 -2.00 -17.35 17.88
CA GLU A 320 -3.14 -16.72 18.54
C GLU A 320 -3.15 -15.21 18.25
N GLY A 321 -4.33 -14.66 18.03
CA GLY A 321 -4.53 -13.23 18.07
C GLY A 321 -4.64 -12.70 19.49
N SER A 322 -5.06 -11.45 19.59
CA SER A 322 -5.27 -10.80 20.89
C SER A 322 -6.37 -9.76 20.78
N GLY A 323 -7.05 -9.48 21.89
CA GLY A 323 -8.08 -8.46 21.95
C GLY A 323 -9.45 -9.02 21.64
N GLN A 324 -10.14 -8.40 20.69
CA GLN A 324 -11.53 -8.75 20.39
C GLN A 324 -11.62 -9.88 19.36
N ILE A 325 -12.50 -10.84 19.59
CA ILE A 325 -12.98 -11.76 18.56
C ILE A 325 -14.28 -11.16 18.03
N TRP A 326 -14.33 -10.84 16.74
CA TRP A 326 -15.45 -10.11 16.14
C TRP A 326 -16.53 -11.00 15.56
N LEU A 327 -16.13 -12.12 14.97
CA LEU A 327 -17.05 -13.03 14.27
C LEU A 327 -16.97 -14.43 14.86
N ASP A 328 -18.13 -15.08 14.95
CA ASP A 328 -18.33 -16.44 15.46
C ASP A 328 -19.47 -17.11 14.68
N GLU A 329 -19.39 -18.43 14.52
CA GLU A 329 -20.23 -19.27 13.66
C GLU A 329 -20.43 -18.67 12.25
N VAL A 330 -19.34 -18.25 11.61
CA VAL A 330 -19.39 -17.77 10.22
C VAL A 330 -19.85 -18.92 9.33
N ASN A 331 -20.80 -18.63 8.45
CA ASN A 331 -21.45 -19.62 7.60
C ASN A 331 -21.76 -18.98 6.24
N CYS A 332 -20.72 -18.78 5.44
CA CYS A 332 -20.82 -18.30 4.07
C CYS A 332 -21.40 -19.39 3.15
N THR A 333 -22.05 -18.96 2.06
CA THR A 333 -22.40 -19.82 0.93
C THR A 333 -21.24 -20.02 -0.04
N GLY A 334 -20.24 -19.12 0.02
CA GLY A 334 -19.10 -19.07 -0.89
C GLY A 334 -19.26 -18.05 -2.02
N GLU A 335 -20.42 -17.39 -2.13
CA GLU A 335 -20.75 -16.40 -3.16
C GLU A 335 -20.70 -14.95 -2.65
N GLU A 336 -20.60 -14.75 -1.34
CA GLU A 336 -20.57 -13.44 -0.69
C GLU A 336 -19.36 -12.62 -1.12
N LYS A 337 -19.53 -11.31 -1.34
CA LYS A 337 -18.38 -10.48 -1.75
C LYS A 337 -17.44 -10.20 -0.60
N ASN A 338 -17.99 -10.11 0.61
CA ASN A 338 -17.25 -9.79 1.82
C ASN A 338 -17.64 -10.75 2.94
N LEU A 339 -16.69 -11.08 3.82
CA LEU A 339 -16.93 -11.95 4.98
C LEU A 339 -18.01 -11.38 5.92
N SER A 340 -18.11 -10.06 6.00
CA SER A 340 -19.12 -9.35 6.79
C SER A 340 -20.56 -9.52 6.26
N GLU A 341 -20.75 -10.04 5.04
CA GLU A 341 -22.06 -10.32 4.45
C GLU A 341 -22.56 -11.75 4.78
N CYS A 342 -21.66 -12.62 5.24
CA CYS A 342 -22.01 -13.99 5.59
C CYS A 342 -22.90 -14.04 6.84
N GLN A 343 -23.70 -15.09 6.94
CA GLN A 343 -24.45 -15.32 8.17
C GLN A 343 -23.45 -15.66 9.29
N ALA A 344 -23.52 -14.92 10.39
CA ALA A 344 -22.71 -15.12 11.58
C ALA A 344 -23.51 -14.72 12.84
N ARG A 345 -22.97 -14.98 14.02
CA ARG A 345 -23.47 -14.38 15.27
C ARG A 345 -23.30 -12.86 15.25
N PRO A 346 -24.05 -12.13 16.10
CA PRO A 346 -23.84 -10.69 16.26
C PRO A 346 -22.38 -10.36 16.54
N TRP A 347 -21.89 -9.25 15.99
CA TRP A 347 -20.50 -8.82 16.15
C TRP A 347 -20.08 -8.77 17.62
N GLY A 348 -18.99 -9.48 17.96
CA GLY A 348 -18.45 -9.58 19.32
C GLY A 348 -19.19 -10.55 20.26
N ASP A 349 -20.25 -11.21 19.79
CA ASP A 349 -20.95 -12.27 20.54
C ASP A 349 -20.34 -13.63 20.17
N HIS A 350 -19.51 -14.17 21.06
CA HIS A 350 -18.82 -15.44 20.85
C HIS A 350 -18.61 -16.21 22.15
N ASN A 351 -18.42 -17.53 22.04
CA ASN A 351 -17.94 -18.38 23.15
C ASN A 351 -16.49 -18.86 22.97
N CYS A 352 -15.82 -18.36 21.93
CA CYS A 352 -14.46 -18.77 21.59
C CYS A 352 -13.39 -18.06 22.41
N ASN A 353 -12.20 -18.63 22.41
CA ASN A 353 -10.96 -18.03 22.90
C ASN A 353 -9.92 -18.01 21.77
N HIS A 354 -8.79 -17.30 21.93
CA HIS A 354 -7.86 -17.09 20.81
C HIS A 354 -7.16 -18.35 20.28
N VAL A 355 -7.24 -19.49 20.99
CA VAL A 355 -6.79 -20.77 20.42
C VAL A 355 -7.65 -21.25 19.25
N GLU A 356 -8.87 -20.70 19.14
CA GLU A 356 -9.90 -20.97 18.14
C GLU A 356 -9.91 -19.87 17.06
N ASP A 357 -8.84 -19.06 16.92
CA ASP A 357 -8.78 -18.06 15.85
C ASP A 357 -8.58 -18.73 14.47
N ALA A 358 -9.51 -18.47 13.55
CA ALA A 358 -9.55 -19.03 12.21
C ALA A 358 -8.41 -18.55 11.30
N SER A 359 -8.00 -19.42 10.38
CA SER A 359 -6.89 -19.18 9.46
C SER A 359 -7.21 -19.59 8.02
N VAL A 360 -6.55 -18.93 7.05
CA VAL A 360 -6.68 -19.23 5.62
C VAL A 360 -5.33 -19.16 4.92
N GLU A 361 -5.18 -19.94 3.84
CA GLU A 361 -4.05 -19.93 2.92
C GLU A 361 -4.57 -19.89 1.49
N CYS A 362 -4.16 -18.90 0.71
CA CYS A 362 -4.59 -18.66 -0.67
C CYS A 362 -3.41 -18.77 -1.65
N SER A 363 -3.69 -18.83 -2.95
CA SER A 363 -2.71 -19.16 -3.98
C SER A 363 -1.77 -18.03 -4.42
N GLU A 364 -1.85 -16.83 -3.83
CA GLU A 364 -0.99 -15.65 -4.09
C GLU A 364 -0.98 -15.12 -5.54
N SER A 365 -1.70 -15.76 -6.45
CA SER A 365 -1.68 -15.45 -7.89
C SER A 365 -2.96 -14.75 -8.31
N SER A 366 -2.85 -13.47 -8.67
CA SER A 366 -3.91 -12.66 -9.29
C SER A 366 -4.13 -12.98 -10.78
N ILE A 367 -3.45 -14.01 -11.31
CA ILE A 367 -3.67 -14.53 -12.65
C ILE A 367 -3.88 -16.04 -12.53
N ILE A 368 -5.15 -16.48 -12.60
CA ILE A 368 -5.44 -17.89 -12.82
C ILE A 368 -6.34 -18.01 -14.02
N ALA A 369 -5.78 -18.51 -15.13
CA ALA A 369 -6.55 -18.88 -16.29
C ALA A 369 -7.45 -20.10 -15.92
N PRO A 370 -8.70 -20.14 -16.42
CA PRO A 370 -9.56 -21.31 -16.25
C PRO A 370 -8.83 -22.60 -16.67
N GLY A 371 -8.99 -23.69 -15.90
CA GLY A 371 -8.34 -24.97 -16.22
C GLY A 371 -6.90 -25.12 -15.74
N THR A 372 -6.47 -24.30 -14.78
CA THR A 372 -5.21 -24.52 -14.06
C THR A 372 -5.27 -25.84 -13.28
N LEU A 373 -4.16 -26.58 -13.26
CA LEU A 373 -4.07 -27.90 -12.62
C LEU A 373 -3.12 -27.88 -11.42
N GLN A 374 -3.41 -28.72 -10.43
CA GLN A 374 -2.46 -29.09 -9.38
C GLN A 374 -2.47 -30.61 -9.13
N LEU A 375 -1.36 -31.12 -8.59
CA LEU A 375 -1.25 -32.52 -8.15
C LEU A 375 -1.11 -32.59 -6.63
N ARG A 376 -2.00 -33.35 -5.97
CA ARG A 376 -2.02 -33.48 -4.49
C ARG A 376 -1.81 -34.93 -4.04
N GLY A 377 -1.28 -35.10 -2.83
CA GLY A 377 -1.14 -36.41 -2.17
C GLY A 377 -0.07 -37.35 -2.74
N GLY A 378 0.68 -36.92 -3.77
CA GLY A 378 1.79 -37.70 -4.31
C GLY A 378 3.16 -37.32 -3.78
N PRO A 379 4.19 -38.12 -4.11
CA PRO A 379 5.54 -38.00 -3.52
C PRO A 379 6.34 -36.79 -4.00
N ASN A 380 5.90 -36.09 -5.06
CA ASN A 380 6.52 -34.90 -5.60
C ASN A 380 5.54 -34.12 -6.49
N ARG A 381 5.94 -32.94 -6.98
CA ARG A 381 5.09 -32.07 -7.83
C ARG A 381 4.61 -32.67 -9.16
N CYS A 382 5.16 -33.81 -9.59
CA CYS A 382 4.87 -34.47 -10.86
C CYS A 382 4.16 -35.83 -10.67
N ALA A 383 3.64 -36.11 -9.48
CA ALA A 383 2.79 -37.26 -9.20
C ALA A 383 1.75 -36.87 -8.14
N GLY A 384 0.50 -37.28 -8.33
CA GLY A 384 -0.58 -36.98 -7.40
C GLY A 384 -1.97 -37.12 -7.99
N ARG A 385 -2.99 -36.96 -7.15
CA ARG A 385 -4.39 -36.77 -7.53
C ARG A 385 -4.50 -35.49 -8.37
N VAL A 386 -5.22 -35.56 -9.48
CA VAL A 386 -5.42 -34.40 -10.37
C VAL A 386 -6.56 -33.56 -9.84
N GLU A 387 -6.27 -32.28 -9.61
CA GLU A 387 -7.29 -31.29 -9.27
C GLU A 387 -7.22 -30.14 -10.28
N VAL A 388 -8.39 -29.70 -10.72
CA VAL A 388 -8.57 -28.61 -11.69
C VAL A 388 -9.25 -27.43 -11.02
N LEU A 389 -8.80 -26.22 -11.33
CA LEU A 389 -9.44 -25.01 -10.88
C LEU A 389 -10.55 -24.61 -11.85
N HIS A 390 -11.78 -24.61 -11.34
CA HIS A 390 -12.97 -24.11 -12.03
C HIS A 390 -13.78 -23.26 -11.06
N ASP A 391 -14.31 -22.13 -11.53
CA ASP A 391 -15.14 -21.23 -10.72
C ASP A 391 -14.49 -20.86 -9.38
N HIS A 392 -13.19 -20.51 -9.42
CA HIS A 392 -12.35 -20.17 -8.27
C HIS A 392 -12.24 -21.24 -7.17
N ARG A 393 -12.66 -22.48 -7.44
CA ARG A 393 -12.58 -23.62 -6.53
C ARG A 393 -11.77 -24.76 -7.13
N TRP A 394 -10.92 -25.37 -6.31
CA TRP A 394 -10.29 -26.63 -6.68
C TRP A 394 -11.34 -27.74 -6.64
N GLY A 395 -11.23 -28.67 -7.56
CA GLY A 395 -12.04 -29.87 -7.54
C GLY A 395 -11.34 -31.01 -8.26
N THR A 396 -11.71 -32.24 -7.90
CA THR A 396 -11.08 -33.45 -8.44
C THR A 396 -11.62 -33.80 -9.82
N VAL A 397 -10.92 -34.70 -10.49
CA VAL A 397 -11.32 -35.28 -11.78
C VAL A 397 -11.72 -36.73 -11.53
N CYS A 398 -12.85 -37.18 -12.08
CA CYS A 398 -13.26 -38.58 -12.00
C CYS A 398 -12.41 -39.48 -12.90
N ASP A 399 -12.20 -40.73 -12.47
CA ASP A 399 -11.40 -41.72 -13.16
C ASP A 399 -12.18 -42.56 -14.20
N ASP A 400 -13.48 -42.30 -14.36
CA ASP A 400 -14.30 -42.77 -15.46
C ASP A 400 -13.77 -42.19 -16.78
N GLY A 401 -13.54 -43.08 -17.76
CA GLY A 401 -12.85 -42.73 -19.01
C GLY A 401 -11.33 -42.47 -18.87
N TRP A 402 -10.82 -42.14 -17.68
CA TRP A 402 -9.45 -41.68 -17.46
C TRP A 402 -8.37 -42.65 -17.95
N ASP A 403 -7.53 -42.20 -18.87
CA ASP A 403 -6.49 -43.01 -19.49
C ASP A 403 -5.14 -42.29 -19.63
N LEU A 404 -4.20 -42.96 -20.31
CA LEU A 404 -2.84 -42.43 -20.47
C LEU A 404 -2.78 -41.21 -21.40
N ALA A 405 -3.73 -41.04 -22.32
CA ALA A 405 -3.83 -39.85 -23.16
C ALA A 405 -4.24 -38.64 -22.32
N ASP A 406 -5.18 -38.80 -21.38
CA ASP A 406 -5.54 -37.75 -20.43
C ASP A 406 -4.37 -37.37 -19.53
N ALA A 407 -3.70 -38.38 -18.96
CA ALA A 407 -2.51 -38.17 -18.15
C ALA A 407 -1.38 -37.49 -18.95
N THR A 408 -1.27 -37.76 -20.25
CA THR A 408 -0.30 -37.10 -21.13
C THR A 408 -0.56 -35.61 -21.24
N VAL A 409 -1.82 -35.20 -21.37
CA VAL A 409 -2.21 -33.77 -21.37
C VAL A 409 -1.87 -33.13 -20.03
N VAL A 410 -2.22 -33.75 -18.90
CA VAL A 410 -1.90 -33.23 -17.55
C VAL A 410 -0.40 -33.06 -17.35
N CYS A 411 0.39 -34.11 -17.61
CA CYS A 411 1.84 -34.08 -17.42
C CYS A 411 2.52 -33.03 -18.31
N ARG A 412 2.00 -32.83 -19.53
CA ARG A 412 2.51 -31.80 -20.44
C ARG A 412 2.12 -30.39 -19.99
N GLN A 413 0.87 -30.17 -19.60
CA GLN A 413 0.36 -28.89 -19.12
C GLN A 413 1.13 -28.41 -17.87
N LEU A 414 1.53 -29.33 -17.00
CA LEU A 414 2.35 -29.06 -15.81
C LEU A 414 3.86 -28.98 -16.08
N GLY A 415 4.32 -29.24 -17.31
CA GLY A 415 5.74 -29.27 -17.65
C GLY A 415 6.52 -30.41 -16.98
N CYS A 416 5.85 -31.52 -16.63
CA CYS A 416 6.39 -32.65 -15.89
C CYS A 416 6.91 -33.81 -16.77
N GLY A 417 7.06 -33.57 -18.07
CA GLY A 417 7.53 -34.56 -19.04
C GLY A 417 6.43 -35.51 -19.51
N ARG A 418 6.77 -36.77 -19.77
CA ARG A 418 5.83 -37.78 -20.29
C ARG A 418 5.01 -38.42 -19.17
N ALA A 419 3.75 -38.77 -19.46
CA ALA A 419 2.96 -39.59 -18.56
C ALA A 419 3.53 -41.00 -18.45
N LEU A 420 3.69 -41.49 -17.21
CA LEU A 420 4.07 -42.86 -16.91
C LEU A 420 2.85 -43.70 -16.49
N SER A 421 1.87 -43.08 -15.82
CA SER A 421 0.67 -43.77 -15.36
C SER A 421 -0.50 -42.80 -15.19
N ALA A 422 -1.70 -43.28 -15.55
CA ALA A 422 -2.98 -42.70 -15.20
C ALA A 422 -3.58 -43.56 -14.09
N THR A 423 -3.57 -43.04 -12.85
CA THR A 423 -4.01 -43.81 -11.68
C THR A 423 -5.49 -43.60 -11.42
N LYS A 424 -6.14 -44.66 -10.94
CA LYS A 424 -7.58 -44.75 -10.66
C LYS A 424 -7.82 -45.13 -9.19
N GLY A 425 -9.05 -44.99 -8.72
CA GLY A 425 -9.49 -45.47 -7.41
C GLY A 425 -8.96 -44.64 -6.25
N ALA A 426 -8.81 -43.31 -6.43
CA ALA A 426 -8.24 -42.40 -5.44
C ALA A 426 -6.86 -42.85 -4.93
N TYR A 427 -5.99 -43.30 -5.84
CA TYR A 427 -4.67 -43.85 -5.53
C TYR A 427 -3.80 -42.94 -4.65
N PHE A 428 -3.90 -41.62 -4.82
CA PHE A 428 -3.19 -40.61 -4.02
C PHE A 428 -4.03 -40.02 -2.87
N GLY A 429 -5.03 -40.79 -2.43
CA GLY A 429 -6.01 -40.36 -1.44
C GLY A 429 -7.21 -39.66 -2.07
N ARG A 430 -8.27 -39.55 -1.27
CA ARG A 430 -9.54 -38.93 -1.64
C ARG A 430 -9.44 -37.41 -1.55
N GLY A 431 -10.09 -36.71 -2.46
CA GLY A 431 -10.39 -35.29 -2.34
C GLY A 431 -11.49 -35.03 -1.32
N HIS A 432 -11.70 -33.74 -1.05
CA HIS A 432 -12.73 -33.24 -0.13
C HIS A 432 -13.61 -32.16 -0.75
N ASP A 433 -13.27 -31.71 -1.96
CA ASP A 433 -13.87 -30.60 -2.70
C ASP A 433 -14.74 -31.12 -3.86
N PRO A 434 -15.42 -30.28 -4.67
CA PRO A 434 -16.27 -30.78 -5.76
C PRO A 434 -15.53 -31.69 -6.77
N ILE A 435 -16.23 -32.66 -7.37
CA ILE A 435 -15.72 -33.39 -8.54
C ILE A 435 -16.13 -32.60 -9.78
N TRP A 436 -15.16 -32.03 -10.49
CA TRP A 436 -15.44 -31.06 -11.56
C TRP A 436 -15.59 -31.68 -12.93
N LEU A 437 -14.73 -32.65 -13.26
CA LEU A 437 -14.67 -33.26 -14.58
C LEU A 437 -14.96 -34.75 -14.47
N ASP A 438 -15.71 -35.25 -15.44
CA ASP A 438 -16.10 -36.65 -15.59
C ASP A 438 -16.11 -37.03 -17.08
N GLU A 439 -15.89 -38.31 -17.36
CA GLU A 439 -15.73 -38.88 -18.70
C GLU A 439 -14.72 -38.08 -19.55
N VAL A 440 -13.56 -37.77 -18.96
CA VAL A 440 -12.51 -37.03 -19.68
C VAL A 440 -11.95 -37.92 -20.78
N GLY A 441 -11.98 -37.41 -22.01
CA GLY A 441 -11.54 -38.13 -23.21
C GLY A 441 -10.62 -37.28 -24.09
N CYS A 442 -9.36 -37.15 -23.69
CA CYS A 442 -8.31 -36.51 -24.47
C CYS A 442 -7.79 -37.43 -25.59
N LYS A 443 -7.30 -36.82 -26.68
CA LYS A 443 -6.49 -37.51 -27.70
C LYS A 443 -5.01 -37.58 -27.33
N GLY A 444 -4.60 -36.83 -26.30
CA GLY A 444 -3.21 -36.70 -25.85
C GLY A 444 -2.44 -35.58 -26.55
N THR A 445 -3.11 -34.79 -27.40
CA THR A 445 -2.52 -33.69 -28.19
C THR A 445 -3.01 -32.31 -27.77
N GLU A 446 -4.00 -32.25 -26.88
CA GLU A 446 -4.64 -31.05 -26.35
C GLU A 446 -3.72 -30.29 -25.37
N ASP A 447 -3.61 -28.97 -25.53
CA ASP A 447 -2.67 -28.17 -24.72
C ASP A 447 -3.07 -28.06 -23.24
N MET A 448 -4.37 -28.20 -22.94
CA MET A 448 -4.92 -28.16 -21.59
C MET A 448 -5.95 -29.27 -21.38
N LEU A 449 -6.07 -29.76 -20.15
CA LEU A 449 -7.05 -30.79 -19.79
C LEU A 449 -8.49 -30.35 -20.09
N ILE A 450 -8.78 -29.07 -19.85
CA ILE A 450 -10.10 -28.47 -20.13
C ILE A 450 -10.42 -28.33 -21.63
N SER A 451 -9.44 -28.56 -22.51
CA SER A 451 -9.66 -28.59 -23.96
C SER A 451 -10.04 -29.98 -24.47
N CYS A 452 -9.97 -31.00 -23.60
CA CYS A 452 -10.46 -32.33 -23.92
C CYS A 452 -11.99 -32.37 -23.85
N TRP A 453 -12.57 -33.38 -24.49
CA TRP A 453 -13.99 -33.65 -24.27
C TRP A 453 -14.19 -34.17 -22.84
N ALA A 454 -15.22 -33.68 -22.16
CA ALA A 454 -15.67 -34.11 -20.84
C ALA A 454 -17.16 -33.78 -20.70
N MET A 455 -17.82 -34.32 -19.68
CA MET A 455 -19.15 -33.88 -19.30
C MET A 455 -19.16 -32.41 -18.81
N ASP A 456 -20.35 -31.80 -18.80
CA ASP A 456 -20.52 -30.45 -18.25
C ASP A 456 -19.98 -30.37 -16.82
N TRP A 457 -19.39 -29.22 -16.46
CA TRP A 457 -18.75 -29.01 -15.16
C TRP A 457 -19.66 -29.39 -13.99
N GLY A 458 -19.14 -30.25 -13.10
CA GLY A 458 -19.86 -30.73 -11.92
C GLY A 458 -20.98 -31.73 -12.20
N ASN A 459 -21.24 -32.07 -13.46
CA ASN A 459 -22.16 -33.16 -13.83
C ASN A 459 -21.40 -34.48 -13.86
N ASN A 460 -21.43 -35.20 -12.74
CA ASN A 460 -20.79 -36.50 -12.58
C ASN A 460 -21.66 -37.43 -11.72
N ASN A 461 -21.43 -38.73 -11.84
CA ASN A 461 -22.01 -39.76 -10.97
C ASN A 461 -20.99 -40.36 -10.00
N CYS A 462 -19.82 -39.73 -9.89
CA CYS A 462 -18.67 -40.25 -9.16
C CYS A 462 -18.70 -39.87 -7.67
N PHE A 463 -17.91 -40.58 -6.88
CA PHE A 463 -17.57 -40.21 -5.51
C PHE A 463 -16.05 -40.16 -5.33
N HIS A 464 -15.53 -39.54 -4.27
CA HIS A 464 -14.07 -39.41 -4.09
C HIS A 464 -13.28 -40.73 -3.92
N GLY A 465 -13.92 -41.89 -4.02
CA GLY A 465 -13.22 -43.15 -4.23
C GLY A 465 -12.72 -43.33 -5.67
N GLU A 466 -13.17 -42.48 -6.59
CA GLU A 466 -12.95 -42.52 -8.05
C GLU A 466 -12.11 -41.32 -8.51
N ASP A 467 -11.41 -40.65 -7.59
CA ASP A 467 -10.56 -39.52 -7.99
C ASP A 467 -9.36 -40.01 -8.82
N ALA A 468 -9.22 -39.41 -10.00
CA ALA A 468 -8.15 -39.65 -10.94
C ALA A 468 -6.81 -39.07 -10.44
N GLY A 469 -5.73 -39.74 -10.79
CA GLY A 469 -4.38 -39.26 -10.53
C GLY A 469 -3.43 -39.53 -11.69
N VAL A 470 -2.23 -38.98 -11.60
CA VAL A 470 -1.17 -39.19 -12.60
C VAL A 470 0.19 -39.40 -11.94
N ILE A 471 1.05 -40.11 -12.65
CA ILE A 471 2.49 -40.17 -12.40
C ILE A 471 3.19 -39.76 -13.70
N CYS A 472 3.94 -38.68 -13.66
CA CYS A 472 4.74 -38.20 -14.78
C CYS A 472 6.21 -38.62 -14.60
N SER A 473 7.02 -38.48 -15.66
CA SER A 473 8.44 -38.83 -15.59
C SER A 473 9.24 -37.93 -14.66
N GLY A 474 8.78 -36.69 -14.44
CA GLY A 474 9.61 -35.61 -13.91
C GLY A 474 10.64 -35.20 -14.96
N ASN A 475 10.85 -33.90 -15.15
CA ASN A 475 11.96 -33.45 -16.00
C ASN A 475 13.26 -33.67 -15.22
N SER A 476 14.10 -34.56 -15.74
CA SER A 476 15.54 -34.62 -15.44
C SER A 476 16.31 -33.61 -16.26
#